data_AF-A0A3B6S8H0-F1
#
_entry.id   AF-A0A3B6S8H0-F1
#
_cell.length_a   1.000
_cell.length_b   1.000
_cell.length_c   1.000
_cell.angle_alpha   90.00
_cell.angle_beta   90.00
_cell.angle_gamma   90.00
#
_symmetry.space_group_name_H-M   'P 1'
#
loop_
_entity.id
_entity.type
_entity.pdbx_description
1 polymer ?
#
loop_
_entity_poly.entity_id
_entity_poly.type
_entity_poly.pdbx_seq_one_letter_code
_entity_poly.pdbx_strand_id
1 'polypeptide(L)'
;MEIKPAVILVACLLFGISNRGSAAGCRTSDIFVTTEAYPDPGGRLVQYVTLVNNCARCTQKNVKLACPGFSSSIEVYPDTAIKPDGDGKLCTLYAGRPVGPKENVFFNYVPVSSTIVC
;
A
#
# COMPACT_ATOMS: atom_id res chain seq x y z
N MET A 1 -40.87 44.96 -24.94
CA MET A 1 -39.80 44.20 -25.62
C MET A 1 -39.75 42.85 -24.94
N GLU A 2 -40.41 41.85 -25.53
CA GLU A 2 -40.59 40.51 -24.98
C GLU A 2 -39.27 39.73 -25.04
N ILE A 3 -38.69 39.43 -23.87
CA ILE A 3 -37.49 38.60 -23.79
C ILE A 3 -37.95 37.15 -23.81
N LYS A 4 -37.85 36.49 -24.97
CA LYS A 4 -38.18 35.06 -25.12
C LYS A 4 -37.27 34.20 -24.22
N PRO A 5 -37.83 33.37 -23.32
CA PRO A 5 -37.04 32.56 -22.38
C PRO A 5 -36.26 31.40 -23.04
N ALA A 6 -36.42 31.19 -24.35
CA ALA A 6 -35.77 30.09 -25.07
C ALA A 6 -34.26 30.27 -25.30
N VAL A 7 -33.73 31.50 -25.18
CA VAL A 7 -32.31 31.78 -25.54
C VAL A 7 -31.34 31.51 -24.38
N ILE A 8 -31.82 31.45 -23.14
CA ILE A 8 -30.96 31.29 -21.96
C ILE A 8 -30.52 29.82 -21.75
N LEU A 9 -31.34 28.86 -22.17
CA LEU A 9 -31.09 27.42 -21.97
C LEU A 9 -29.93 26.86 -22.82
N VAL A 10 -29.57 27.53 -23.92
CA VAL A 10 -28.51 27.06 -24.84
C VAL A 10 -27.12 27.45 -24.36
N ALA A 11 -26.98 28.52 -23.55
CA ALA A 11 -25.68 28.99 -23.06
C ALA A 11 -25.10 28.13 -21.91
N CYS A 12 -25.93 27.40 -21.16
CA CYS A 12 -25.47 26.55 -20.06
C CYS A 12 -24.95 25.17 -20.50
N LEU A 13 -25.25 24.74 -21.74
CA LEU A 13 -24.88 23.42 -22.25
C LEU A 13 -23.46 23.34 -22.83
N LEU A 14 -22.74 24.48 -22.92
CA LEU A 14 -21.42 24.54 -23.55
C LEU A 14 -20.23 24.59 -22.57
N PHE A 15 -20.47 24.59 -21.25
CA PHE A 15 -19.41 24.43 -20.26
C PHE A 15 -19.15 22.94 -19.96
N GLY A 16 -18.84 22.18 -21.01
CA GLY A 16 -18.23 20.86 -20.87
C GLY A 16 -16.77 21.01 -20.47
N ILE A 17 -16.51 21.30 -19.19
CA ILE A 17 -15.14 21.31 -18.63
C ILE A 17 -14.67 19.85 -18.60
N SER A 18 -14.10 19.38 -19.72
CA SER A 18 -13.37 18.12 -19.74
C SER A 18 -12.04 18.32 -19.03
N ASN A 19 -12.05 18.15 -17.71
CA ASN A 19 -10.81 17.93 -16.97
C ASN A 19 -10.22 16.59 -17.45
N ARG A 20 -9.38 16.63 -18.48
CA ARG A 20 -8.46 15.52 -18.79
C ARG A 20 -7.36 15.53 -17.74
N GLY A 21 -7.72 15.16 -16.52
CA GLY A 21 -6.74 14.78 -15.52
C GLY A 21 -6.11 13.47 -15.97
N SER A 22 -4.92 13.52 -16.60
CA SER A 22 -4.04 12.36 -16.58
C SER A 22 -3.54 12.20 -15.15
N ALA A 23 -4.35 11.55 -14.31
CA ALA A 23 -3.83 10.91 -13.13
C ALA A 23 -2.94 9.78 -13.65
N ALA A 24 -1.64 10.04 -13.81
CA ALA A 24 -0.66 8.97 -13.77
C ALA A 24 -0.84 8.32 -12.39
N GLY A 25 -1.68 7.29 -12.34
CA GLY A 25 -2.05 6.62 -11.09
C GLY A 25 -0.82 5.95 -10.49
N CYS A 26 -0.80 5.86 -9.16
CA CYS A 26 0.21 5.05 -8.50
C CYS A 26 0.10 3.59 -8.94
N ARG A 27 1.24 2.92 -8.94
CA ARG A 27 1.38 1.50 -9.23
C ARG A 27 1.84 0.79 -7.97
N THR A 28 1.65 -0.53 -7.96
CA THR A 28 2.24 -1.38 -6.93
C THR A 28 3.76 -1.24 -6.86
N SER A 29 4.43 -0.99 -7.99
CA SER A 29 5.87 -0.71 -8.05
C SER A 29 6.30 0.57 -7.33
N ASP A 30 5.36 1.45 -6.95
CA ASP A 30 5.66 2.61 -6.11
C ASP A 30 5.75 2.23 -4.62
N ILE A 31 5.31 1.03 -4.24
CA ILE A 31 5.59 0.45 -2.94
C ILE A 31 6.97 -0.21 -3.00
N PHE A 32 7.92 0.37 -2.29
CA PHE A 32 9.27 -0.18 -2.14
C PHE A 32 9.37 -0.94 -0.84
N VAL A 33 9.91 -2.15 -0.90
CA VAL A 33 10.16 -3.02 0.25
C VAL A 33 11.66 -3.26 0.35
N THR A 34 12.21 -3.01 1.52
CA THR A 34 13.60 -3.30 1.87
C THR A 34 13.61 -4.25 3.04
N THR A 35 14.37 -5.33 2.94
CA THR A 35 14.54 -6.32 4.00
C THR A 35 16.01 -6.43 4.36
N GLU A 36 16.32 -6.30 5.64
CA GLU A 36 17.68 -6.47 6.17
C GLU A 36 17.67 -7.53 7.28
N ALA A 37 18.73 -8.33 7.36
CA ALA A 37 18.83 -9.42 8.33
C ALA A 37 19.98 -9.18 9.30
N TYR A 38 19.67 -9.12 10.60
CA TYR A 38 20.67 -8.96 11.67
C TYR A 38 20.36 -9.92 12.83
N PRO A 39 21.36 -10.43 13.55
CA PRO A 39 21.13 -11.22 14.75
C PRO A 39 20.58 -10.34 15.90
N ASP A 40 19.61 -10.87 16.64
CA ASP A 40 19.19 -10.32 17.94
C ASP A 40 20.29 -10.55 19.01
N PRO A 41 20.17 -9.95 20.21
CA PRO A 41 21.12 -10.19 21.30
C PRO A 41 21.26 -11.68 21.71
N GLY A 42 20.29 -12.53 21.37
CA GLY A 42 20.31 -13.97 21.58
C GLY A 42 20.90 -14.77 20.41
N GLY A 43 21.40 -14.11 19.37
CA GLY A 43 21.99 -14.73 18.17
C GLY A 43 20.98 -15.25 17.15
N ARG A 44 19.68 -15.02 17.34
CA ARG A 44 18.65 -15.41 16.35
C ARG A 44 18.63 -14.40 15.21
N LEU A 45 18.64 -14.88 13.98
CA LEU A 45 18.53 -14.01 12.81
C LEU A 45 17.13 -13.38 12.76
N VAL A 46 17.05 -12.05 12.76
CA VAL A 46 15.80 -11.28 12.65
C VAL A 46 15.77 -10.58 11.30
N GLN A 47 14.63 -10.64 10.64
CA GLN A 47 14.36 -9.89 9.41
C GLN A 47 13.70 -8.57 9.77
N TYR A 48 14.26 -7.46 9.31
CA TYR A 48 13.74 -6.11 9.47
C TYR A 48 13.22 -5.63 8.12
N VAL A 49 11.92 -5.40 8.04
CA VAL A 49 11.25 -4.98 6.82
C VAL A 49 10.84 -3.51 6.95
N THR A 50 11.25 -2.73 5.95
CA THR A 50 10.82 -1.36 5.74
C THR A 50 10.06 -1.27 4.44
N LEU A 51 8.87 -0.68 4.48
CA LEU A 51 8.06 -0.42 3.30
C LEU A 51 7.81 1.07 3.15
N VAL A 52 7.96 1.59 1.93
CA VAL A 52 7.76 3.01 1.62
C VAL A 52 6.84 3.16 0.42
N ASN A 53 5.79 3.98 0.56
CA ASN A 53 5.00 4.40 -0.59
C ASN A 53 5.66 5.60 -1.28
N ASN A 54 6.41 5.34 -2.34
CA ASN A 54 7.10 6.35 -3.12
C ASN A 54 6.20 7.14 -4.07
N CYS A 55 4.91 6.79 -4.18
CA CYS A 55 3.98 7.54 -4.98
C CYS A 55 3.73 8.92 -4.35
N ALA A 56 3.97 9.97 -5.13
CA ALA A 56 4.01 11.34 -4.61
C ALA A 56 2.65 11.89 -4.16
N ARG A 57 1.53 11.36 -4.67
CA ARG A 57 0.21 12.01 -4.49
C ARG A 57 -0.92 11.11 -4.02
N CYS A 58 -0.74 9.78 -4.01
CA CYS A 58 -1.83 8.91 -3.56
C CYS A 58 -1.41 8.02 -2.41
N THR A 59 -2.36 7.89 -1.50
CA THR A 59 -2.37 6.86 -0.48
C THR A 59 -2.72 5.52 -1.14
N GLN A 60 -1.95 4.48 -0.85
CA GLN A 60 -2.23 3.12 -1.31
C GLN A 60 -2.85 2.31 -0.15
N LYS A 61 -3.91 1.54 -0.42
CA LYS A 61 -4.62 0.73 0.59
C LYS A 61 -4.56 -0.74 0.20
N ASN A 62 -4.82 -1.63 1.16
CA ASN A 62 -4.79 -3.08 0.94
C ASN A 62 -3.48 -3.54 0.28
N VAL A 63 -2.36 -2.98 0.73
CA VAL A 63 -1.03 -3.39 0.26
C VAL A 63 -0.79 -4.82 0.72
N LYS A 64 -0.41 -5.67 -0.24
CA LYS A 64 -0.12 -7.09 -0.01
C LYS A 64 1.30 -7.41 -0.43
N LEU A 65 1.98 -8.19 0.40
CA LEU A 65 3.32 -8.71 0.14
C LEU A 65 3.23 -10.20 -0.18
N ALA A 66 4.11 -10.68 -1.06
CA ALA A 66 4.29 -12.11 -1.23
C ALA A 66 4.99 -12.64 0.03
N CYS A 67 4.41 -13.63 0.71
CA CYS A 67 4.95 -14.14 1.98
C CYS A 67 4.79 -15.66 2.10
N PRO A 68 5.26 -16.45 1.11
CA PRO A 68 5.10 -17.89 1.16
C PRO A 68 5.78 -18.48 2.39
N GLY A 69 5.06 -19.35 3.11
CA GLY A 69 5.55 -19.96 4.36
C GLY A 69 5.42 -19.06 5.58
N PHE A 70 4.92 -17.82 5.42
CA PHE A 70 4.56 -16.97 6.55
C PHE A 70 3.26 -17.50 7.17
N SER A 71 3.32 -17.86 8.45
CA SER A 71 2.16 -18.35 9.20
C SER A 71 1.90 -17.46 10.41
N SER A 72 0.72 -17.61 11.01
CA SER A 72 0.36 -16.88 12.23
C SER A 72 1.17 -17.27 13.46
N SER A 73 2.01 -18.32 13.38
CA SER A 73 2.92 -18.71 14.47
C SER A 73 4.25 -17.96 14.44
N ILE A 74 4.55 -17.21 13.37
CA ILE A 74 5.74 -16.37 13.30
C ILE A 74 5.53 -15.15 14.18
N GLU A 75 6.47 -14.92 15.09
CA GLU A 75 6.46 -13.73 15.94
C GLU A 75 6.81 -12.49 15.11
N VAL A 76 5.91 -11.50 15.13
CA VAL A 76 6.02 -10.24 14.41
C VAL A 76 5.92 -9.10 15.39
N TYR A 77 6.78 -8.10 15.24
CA TYR A 77 6.66 -6.82 15.94
C TYR A 77 6.57 -5.65 14.95
N PRO A 78 5.56 -4.77 15.07
CA PRO A 78 4.35 -4.95 15.88
C PRO A 78 3.46 -6.07 15.31
N ASP A 79 2.70 -6.76 16.16
CA ASP A 79 1.83 -7.91 15.79
C ASP A 79 0.70 -7.57 14.79
N THR A 80 0.40 -6.28 14.64
CA THR A 80 -0.56 -5.74 13.68
C THR A 80 0.05 -5.41 12.32
N ALA A 81 1.38 -5.51 12.17
CA ALA A 81 2.06 -5.07 10.96
C ALA A 81 1.74 -5.87 9.72
N ILE A 82 1.69 -7.19 9.86
CA ILE A 82 1.51 -8.08 8.72
C ILE A 82 0.78 -9.34 9.16
N LYS A 83 -0.20 -9.79 8.36
CA LYS A 83 -0.94 -11.02 8.62
C LYS A 83 -1.05 -11.84 7.34
N PRO A 84 -0.83 -13.16 7.39
CA PRO A 84 -1.04 -14.03 6.24
C PRO A 84 -2.53 -14.04 5.86
N ASP A 85 -2.78 -13.98 4.56
CA ASP A 85 -4.10 -14.21 3.98
C ASP A 85 -4.43 -15.71 4.02
N GLY A 86 -5.71 -16.05 3.80
CA GLY A 86 -6.20 -17.43 3.94
C GLY A 86 -5.52 -18.47 3.04
N ASP A 87 -4.87 -18.06 1.95
CA ASP A 87 -4.15 -18.95 1.04
C ASP A 87 -2.66 -19.14 1.40
N GLY A 88 -2.14 -18.40 2.39
CA GLY A 88 -0.75 -18.45 2.84
C GLY A 88 0.29 -18.01 1.79
N LYS A 89 -0.15 -17.37 0.70
CA LYS A 89 0.74 -16.87 -0.38
C LYS A 89 0.98 -15.37 -0.25
N LEU A 90 -0.06 -14.65 0.14
CA LEU A 90 -0.02 -13.21 0.33
C LEU A 90 -0.20 -12.87 1.80
N CYS A 91 0.36 -11.74 2.20
CA CYS A 91 0.16 -11.16 3.52
C CYS A 91 -0.35 -9.74 3.37
N THR A 92 -1.37 -9.41 4.15
CA THR A 92 -1.94 -8.07 4.19
C THR A 92 -1.19 -7.22 5.21
N LEU A 93 -0.69 -6.07 4.76
CA LEU A 93 -0.01 -5.07 5.61
C LEU A 93 -1.03 -4.26 6.41
N TYR A 94 -0.75 -4.01 7.70
CA TYR A 94 -1.56 -3.20 8.62
C TYR A 94 -3.08 -3.40 8.51
N ALA A 95 -3.53 -4.65 8.34
CA ALA A 95 -4.95 -4.99 8.14
C ALA A 95 -5.62 -4.20 6.99
N GLY A 96 -4.87 -3.85 5.94
CA GLY A 96 -5.33 -3.13 4.77
C GLY A 96 -5.41 -1.62 4.93
N ARG A 97 -4.88 -1.08 6.05
CA ARG A 97 -4.87 0.35 6.32
C ARG A 97 -4.14 1.14 5.22
N PRO A 98 -4.47 2.42 5.07
CA PRO A 98 -3.85 3.27 4.07
C PRO A 98 -2.39 3.58 4.40
N VAL A 99 -1.52 3.51 3.41
CA VAL A 99 -0.12 3.97 3.46
C VAL A 99 -0.02 5.23 2.60
N GLY A 100 0.17 6.38 3.26
CA GLY A 100 0.24 7.69 2.65
C GLY A 100 1.50 7.92 1.80
N PRO A 101 1.53 8.99 0.99
CA PRO A 101 2.73 9.38 0.24
C PRO A 101 3.94 9.54 1.17
N LYS A 102 5.05 8.88 0.83
CA LYS A 102 6.31 8.87 1.60
C LYS A 102 6.19 8.35 3.03
N GLU A 103 5.06 7.73 3.39
CA GLU A 103 4.90 7.07 4.66
C GLU A 103 5.76 5.80 4.68
N ASN A 104 6.41 5.57 5.83
CA ASN A 104 7.21 4.40 6.09
C ASN A 104 6.47 3.47 7.05
N VAL A 105 6.47 2.19 6.72
CA VAL A 105 5.93 1.11 7.54
C VAL A 105 7.07 0.19 7.92
N PHE A 106 7.17 -0.15 9.19
CA PHE A 106 8.24 -0.99 9.71
C PHE A 106 7.68 -2.17 10.47
N PHE A 107 8.30 -3.32 10.29
CA PHE A 107 8.12 -4.47 11.15
C PHE A 107 9.32 -5.39 11.11
N ASN A 108 9.42 -6.26 12.11
CA ASN A 108 10.42 -7.30 12.14
C ASN A 108 9.80 -8.64 12.51
N TYR A 109 10.45 -9.71 12.07
CA TYR A 109 10.04 -11.08 12.38
C TYR A 109 11.22 -12.03 12.45
N VAL A 110 11.04 -13.13 13.19
CA VAL A 110 12.02 -14.22 13.25
C VAL A 110 11.59 -15.31 12.26
N PRO A 111 12.30 -15.51 11.14
CA PRO A 111 11.95 -16.53 10.18
C PRO A 111 12.16 -17.93 10.79
N VAL A 112 11.18 -18.82 10.62
CA VAL A 112 11.31 -20.25 10.96
C VAL A 112 12.06 -21.03 9.88
N SER A 113 12.33 -20.41 8.74
CA SER A 113 13.14 -20.94 7.63
C SER A 113 13.79 -19.77 6.88
N SER A 114 15.03 -19.95 6.40
CA SER A 114 15.77 -18.95 5.61
C SER A 114 15.10 -18.55 4.29
N THR A 115 14.06 -19.27 3.88
CA THR A 115 13.29 -19.02 2.65
C THR A 115 12.15 -18.01 2.82
N ILE A 116 11.81 -17.62 4.05
CA ILE A 116 10.73 -16.66 4.30
C ILE A 116 11.27 -15.26 4.11
N VAL A 117 10.85 -14.61 3.03
CA VAL A 117 11.14 -13.21 2.69
C VAL A 117 9.83 -12.58 2.23
N CYS A 118 9.55 -11.37 2.70
CA CYS A 118 8.35 -10.59 2.40
C CYS A 118 8.72 -9.33 1.61
#